data_AF-A0A8R1TMX4-F1
#
_entry.id   AF-A0A8R1TMX4-F1
#
_cell.length_a   1.000
_cell.length_b   1.000
_cell.length_c   1.000
_cell.angle_alpha   90.00
_cell.angle_beta   90.00
_cell.angle_gamma   90.00
#
_symmetry.space_group_name_H-M   'P 1'
#
loop_
_entity.id
_entity.type
_entity.pdbx_description
1 polymer ?
#
loop_
_entity_poly.entity_id
_entity_poly.type
_entity_poly.pdbx_seq_one_letter_code
_entity_poly.pdbx_strand_id
1 'polypeptide(L)' 'MELDMHEHTHVTGRFNTIKANKSHYVVDSLVTPIGMIDHAILRMNDRITISTSDLSELSNFKTPNQ' A
#
# COMPACT_ATOMS: atom_id res chain seq x y z
N MET A 1 -0.90 7.53 2.51
CA MET A 1 -0.11 6.33 2.81
C MET A 1 1.32 6.51 2.30
N GLU A 2 2.31 6.27 3.16
CA GLU A 2 3.73 6.23 2.80
C GLU A 2 4.20 4.77 2.75
N LEU A 3 5.11 4.50 1.82
CA LEU A 3 5.50 3.16 1.41
C LEU A 3 7.02 3.10 1.19
N ASP A 4 7.72 2.32 2.00
CA ASP A 4 9.13 2.01 1.77
C ASP A 4 9.23 0.71 0.98
N MET A 5 9.71 0.81 -0.25
CA MET A 5 9.93 -0.35 -1.12
C MET A 5 11.40 -0.79 -1.06
N HIS A 6 11.73 -1.85 -1.83
CA HIS A 6 13.11 -2.28 -2.03
C HIS A 6 14.01 -1.13 -2.52
N GLU A 7 15.32 -1.24 -2.23
CA GLU A 7 16.33 -0.21 -2.54
C GLU A 7 16.06 1.15 -1.89
N HIS A 8 15.37 1.18 -0.74
CA HIS A 8 14.97 2.42 -0.06
C HIS A 8 14.16 3.36 -0.95
N THR A 9 13.38 2.80 -1.89
CA THR A 9 12.50 3.59 -2.74
C THR A 9 11.29 4.02 -1.92
N HIS A 10 11.25 5.28 -1.53
CA HIS A 10 10.12 5.86 -0.81
C HIS A 10 9.08 6.32 -1.83
N VAL A 11 7.85 5.84 -1.66
CA VAL A 11 6.71 6.23 -2.50
C VAL A 11 5.54 6.63 -1.61
N THR A 12 4.65 7.45 -2.12
CA THR A 12 3.42 7.84 -1.43
C THR A 12 2.22 7.60 -2.32
N GLY A 13 1.07 7.30 -1.73
CA GLY A 13 -0.14 7.07 -2.52
C GLY A 13 -1.40 7.08 -1.68
N ARG A 14 -2.53 6.95 -2.36
CA ARG A 14 -3.84 6.77 -1.74
C ARG A 14 -4.18 5.30 -1.71
N PHE A 15 -4.28 4.73 -0.51
CA PHE A 15 -4.73 3.36 -0.36
C PHE A 15 -6.15 3.23 -0.93
N ASN A 16 -6.39 2.19 -1.73
CA ASN A 16 -7.70 1.93 -2.34
C ASN A 16 -8.32 0.67 -1.74
N THR A 17 -7.68 -0.50 -1.92
CA THR A 17 -8.18 -1.77 -1.37
C THR A 17 -7.07 -2.81 -1.21
N ILE A 18 -7.39 -3.95 -0.57
CA ILE A 18 -6.51 -5.12 -0.47
C ILE A 18 -7.21 -6.27 -1.17
N LYS A 19 -6.46 -7.04 -1.96
CA LYS A 19 -6.98 -8.28 -2.55
C LYS A 19 -7.48 -9.20 -1.42
N ALA A 20 -8.60 -9.90 -1.61
CA ALA A 20 -9.23 -10.72 -0.56
C ALA A 20 -8.29 -11.75 0.12
N ASN A 21 -7.30 -12.27 -0.62
CA ASN A 21 -6.29 -13.18 -0.11
C ASN A 21 -5.10 -12.50 0.60
N LYS A 22 -5.18 -11.18 0.84
CA LYS A 22 -4.16 -10.33 1.48
C LYS A 22 -2.77 -10.43 0.83
N SER A 23 -2.69 -10.68 -0.48
CA SER A 23 -1.41 -10.78 -1.17
C SER A 23 -0.98 -9.49 -1.89
N HIS A 24 -1.92 -8.59 -2.17
CA HIS A 24 -1.64 -7.34 -2.89
C HIS A 24 -2.44 -6.17 -2.32
N TYR A 25 -1.83 -4.99 -2.33
CA TYR A 25 -2.47 -3.69 -2.12
C TYR A 25 -2.78 -3.05 -3.47
N VAL A 26 -3.95 -2.45 -3.58
CA VAL A 26 -4.30 -1.53 -4.68
C VAL A 26 -4.12 -0.12 -4.13
N VAL A 27 -3.30 0.67 -4.82
CA VAL A 27 -2.95 2.04 -4.44
C VAL A 27 -3.16 2.94 -5.63
N ASP A 28 -3.95 3.99 -5.47
CA ASP A 28 -4.14 5.01 -6.49
C ASP A 28 -3.15 6.16 -6.30
N SER A 29 -2.86 6.87 -7.38
CA SER A 29 -2.01 8.07 -7.38
C SER A 29 -0.66 7.83 -6.67
N LEU A 30 -0.02 6.69 -6.97
CA LEU A 30 1.26 6.30 -6.39
C LEU A 30 2.38 7.19 -6.96
N VAL A 31 2.87 8.12 -6.15
CA VAL A 31 3.99 9.00 -6.45
C VAL A 31 5.29 8.24 -6.22
N THR A 32 6.01 8.01 -7.30
CA THR A 32 7.34 7.38 -7.31
C THR A 32 8.41 8.42 -7.69
N PRO A 33 9.71 8.16 -7.43
CA PRO A 33 10.78 9.07 -7.85
C PRO A 33 10.83 9.39 -9.35
N ILE A 34 10.23 8.54 -10.19
CA ILE A 34 10.20 8.70 -11.65
C ILE A 34 8.88 9.27 -12.20
N GLY A 35 7.88 9.46 -11.34
CA GLY A 35 6.58 9.98 -11.74
C GLY A 35 5.40 9.40 -10.95
N MET A 36 4.20 9.85 -11.29
CA MET A 36 2.95 9.37 -10.69
C MET A 36 2.36 8.21 -11.50
N ILE A 37 1.94 7.16 -10.81
CA ILE A 37 1.20 6.04 -11.36
C ILE A 37 -0.26 6.17 -10.91
N ASP A 38 -1.19 6.26 -11.84
CA ASP A 38 -2.60 6.47 -11.51
C ASP A 38 -3.19 5.33 -10.67
N HIS A 39 -2.87 4.07 -11.03
CA HIS A 39 -3.33 2.87 -10.34
C HIS A 39 -2.18 1.84 -10.28
N ALA A 40 -1.77 1.48 -9.07
CA ALA A 40 -0.69 0.55 -8.79
C ALA A 40 -1.21 -0.66 -8.00
N ILE A 41 -0.62 -1.83 -8.28
CA ILE A 41 -0.84 -3.05 -7.50
C ILE A 41 0.50 -3.44 -6.89
N LEU A 42 0.58 -3.40 -5.56
CA LEU A 42 1.80 -3.68 -4.80
C LEU A 42 1.69 -5.07 -4.15
N ARG A 43 2.68 -5.93 -4.31
CA ARG A 43 2.70 -7.26 -3.67
C ARG A 43 3.16 -7.14 -2.24
N MET A 44 2.46 -7.76 -1.29
CA MET A 44 2.88 -7.77 0.12
C MET A 44 4.23 -8.46 0.37
N ASN A 45 4.66 -9.35 -0.54
CA ASN A 45 5.93 -10.07 -0.42
C ASN A 45 7.15 -9.21 -0.75
N ASP A 46 6.96 -8.13 -1.52
CA ASP A 46 7.98 -7.10 -1.65
C ASP A 46 7.99 -6.42 -0.26
N ARG A 47 9.13 -6.29 0.41
CA ARG A 47 9.22 -5.79 1.81
C ARG A 47 8.74 -4.34 1.90
N ILE A 48 7.43 -4.17 1.95
CA ILE A 48 6.76 -2.89 1.91
C ILE A 48 6.39 -2.49 3.33
N THR A 49 7.06 -1.47 3.87
CA THR A 49 6.60 -0.83 5.11
C THR A 49 5.53 0.18 4.75
N ILE A 50 4.35 0.04 5.35
CA ILE A 50 3.23 0.95 5.16
C ILE A 50 3.09 1.82 6.40
N SER A 51 3.21 3.13 6.23
CA SER A 51 2.97 4.11 7.28
C SER A 51 1.76 4.97 6.91
N THR A 52 0.75 5.03 7.78
CA THR A 52 -0.37 5.95 7.63
C THR A 52 -0.81 6.47 9.00
N SER A 53 -1.12 7.76 9.07
CA SER A 53 -1.70 8.39 10.26
C SER A 53 -3.21 8.15 10.35
N ASP A 54 -3.84 7.70 9.25
CA ASP A 54 -5.27 7.42 9.18
C ASP A 54 -5.54 5.91 9.17
N LEU A 55 -5.89 5.38 10.33
CA LEU A 55 -6.27 3.98 10.51
C LEU A 55 -7.58 3.62 9.79
N SER A 56 -8.41 4.60 9.40
CA SER A 56 -9.63 4.32 8.65
C SER A 56 -9.32 3.74 7.27
N GLU A 57 -8.19 4.13 6.66
CA GLU A 57 -7.67 3.51 5.43
C GLU A 57 -7.29 2.04 5.66
N LEU A 58 -6.80 1.70 6.86
CA LEU A 58 -6.47 0.33 7.26
C LEU A 58 -7.66 -0.42 7.87
N SER A 59 -8.87 0.14 7.96
CA SER A 59 -10.00 -0.55 8.60
C SER A 59 -10.43 -1.84 7.89
N ASN A 60 -10.04 -2.00 6.62
CA ASN A 60 -10.14 -3.24 5.86
C ASN A 60 -9.22 -4.38 6.38
N PHE A 61 -8.37 -4.10 7.37
CA PHE A 61 -7.49 -5.09 7.99
C PHE A 61 -8.17 -5.98 9.03
N LYS A 62 -9.48 -5.85 9.28
CA LYS A 62 -10.18 -6.69 10.27
C LYS A 62 -9.88 -8.17 10.01
N THR A 63 -8.92 -8.70 10.73
CA THR A 63 -8.65 -10.11 10.86
C THR A 63 -9.92 -10.72 11.43
N PRO A 64 -10.46 -11.79 10.83
CA PRO A 64 -11.33 -12.65 11.62
C PRO A 64 -10.46 -13.08 12.78
N ASN A 65 -10.73 -12.57 13.98
CA ASN A 65 -10.26 -13.24 15.17
C ASN A 65 -10.74 -14.68 15.06
N GLN A 66 -9.83 -15.60 15.35
CA GLN A 66 -10.14 -17.02 15.55
C GLN A 66 -11.35 -17.20 16.47
#